data_AF-A0A0J8TXQ2-F1
#
_entry.id   AF-A0A0J8TXQ2-F1
#
_cell.length_a   1.000
_cell.length_b   1.000
_cell.length_c   1.000
_cell.angle_alpha   90.00
_cell.angle_beta   90.00
_cell.angle_gamma   90.00
#
_symmetry.space_group_name_H-M   'P 1'
#
loop_
_entity.id
_entity.type
_entity.pdbx_description
1 polymer ?
#
loop_
_entity_poly.entity_id
_entity_poly.type
_entity_poly.pdbx_seq_one_letter_code
_entity_poly.pdbx_strand_id
1 'polypeptide(L)'
;MSAPATDLYGDFTVGRAAELIDDRIREERAVLTAAREAVAAAYRKLTISGLVSGDSTPNLAELRREAFTLRRMVGELEQMRIALSRRDPVAELRAFAAETPNQLLAADAAAMALALLRTH
;
A
#
# COMPACT_ATOMS: atom_id res chain seq x y z
N MET A 1 13.64 -31.13 26.02
CA MET A 1 14.05 -30.74 24.66
C MET A 1 13.04 -29.71 24.19
N SER A 2 13.39 -28.42 24.28
CA SER A 2 12.53 -27.33 23.81
C SER A 2 12.65 -27.25 22.29
N ALA A 3 11.52 -27.22 21.58
CA ALA A 3 11.50 -26.98 20.15
C ALA A 3 12.23 -25.66 19.83
N PRO A 4 13.06 -25.60 18.78
CA PRO A 4 13.63 -24.33 18.36
C PRO A 4 12.46 -23.40 18.03
N ALA A 5 12.44 -22.23 18.65
CA ALA A 5 11.55 -21.16 18.23
C ALA A 5 11.84 -20.93 16.75
N THR A 6 10.87 -21.24 15.89
CA THR A 6 10.92 -20.86 14.48
C THR A 6 11.10 -19.36 14.46
N ASP A 7 12.33 -18.91 14.19
CA ASP A 7 12.64 -17.50 14.10
C ASP A 7 11.90 -16.96 12.89
N LEU A 8 10.72 -16.39 13.14
CA LEU A 8 9.82 -15.81 12.14
C LEU A 8 10.52 -14.72 11.28
N TYR A 9 11.71 -14.27 11.69
CA TYR A 9 12.50 -13.24 11.03
C TYR A 9 13.93 -13.66 10.66
N GLY A 10 14.31 -14.92 10.90
CA GLY A 10 15.69 -15.42 10.67
C GLY A 10 16.11 -15.43 9.20
N ASP A 11 15.14 -15.50 8.28
CA ASP A 11 15.34 -15.54 6.82
C ASP A 11 14.73 -14.31 6.10
N PHE A 12 14.66 -13.14 6.76
CA PHE A 12 14.11 -11.94 6.11
C PHE A 12 15.07 -11.37 5.07
N THR A 13 14.94 -11.80 3.82
CA THR A 13 15.78 -11.35 2.69
C THR A 13 15.16 -10.18 1.93
N VAL A 14 15.97 -9.47 1.13
CA VAL A 14 15.50 -8.45 0.19
C VAL A 14 14.44 -9.00 -0.77
N GLY A 15 14.60 -10.25 -1.22
CA GLY A 15 13.64 -10.94 -2.07
C GLY A 15 12.29 -11.15 -1.38
N ARG A 16 12.29 -11.53 -0.09
CA ARG A 16 11.06 -11.71 0.68
C ARG A 16 10.35 -10.39 0.98
N ALA A 17 11.10 -9.35 1.31
CA ALA A 17 10.57 -8.00 1.49
C ALA A 17 9.92 -7.49 0.19
N ALA A 18 10.58 -7.73 -0.94
CA ALA A 18 10.09 -7.40 -2.27
C ALA A 18 8.75 -8.09 -2.58
N GLU A 19 8.64 -9.40 -2.34
CA GLU A 19 7.39 -10.16 -2.53
C GLU A 19 6.23 -9.61 -1.69
N LEU A 20 6.48 -9.30 -0.41
CA LEU A 20 5.46 -8.75 0.49
C LEU A 20 4.94 -7.39 -0.01
N ILE A 21 5.82 -6.52 -0.49
CA ILE A 21 5.41 -5.24 -1.07
C ILE A 21 4.66 -5.46 -2.38
N ASP A 22 5.12 -6.37 -3.24
CA ASP A 22 4.46 -6.66 -4.52
C ASP A 22 3.04 -7.23 -4.31
N ASP A 23 2.84 -8.09 -3.31
CA ASP A 23 1.53 -8.60 -2.91
C ASP A 23 0.64 -7.47 -2.38
N ARG A 24 1.17 -6.59 -1.52
CA ARG A 24 0.42 -5.44 -1.02
C ARG A 24 0.03 -4.47 -2.13
N ILE A 25 0.92 -4.20 -3.09
CA ILE A 25 0.61 -3.39 -4.27
C ILE A 25 -0.53 -4.01 -5.07
N ARG A 26 -0.52 -5.34 -5.25
CA ARG A 26 -1.58 -6.06 -5.98
C ARG A 26 -2.93 -5.92 -5.28
N GLU A 27 -2.97 -6.11 -3.96
CA GLU A 27 -4.18 -5.93 -3.14
C GLU A 27 -4.72 -4.50 -3.24
N GLU A 28 -3.87 -3.50 -2.99
CA GLU A 28 -4.27 -2.09 -3.00
C GLU A 28 -4.73 -1.62 -4.39
N ARG A 29 -4.13 -2.14 -5.47
CA ARG A 29 -4.59 -1.89 -6.84
C ARG A 29 -5.95 -2.53 -7.13
N ALA A 30 -6.22 -3.71 -6.59
CA ALA A 30 -7.54 -4.35 -6.71
C ALA A 30 -8.61 -3.52 -5.98
N VAL A 31 -8.32 -3.06 -4.76
CA VAL A 31 -9.21 -2.18 -3.99
C VAL A 31 -9.42 -0.84 -4.71
N LEU A 32 -8.35 -0.23 -5.25
CA LEU A 32 -8.46 1.01 -6.03
C LEU A 32 -9.33 0.84 -7.28
N THR A 33 -9.24 -0.30 -7.97
CA THR A 33 -10.09 -0.61 -9.11
C THR A 33 -11.56 -0.67 -8.69
N ALA A 34 -11.87 -1.40 -7.62
CA ALA A 34 -13.22 -1.48 -7.08
C ALA A 34 -13.76 -0.10 -6.63
N ALA A 35 -12.94 0.71 -5.97
CA ALA A 35 -13.32 2.07 -5.55
C ALA A 35 -13.61 2.97 -6.78
N ARG A 36 -12.79 2.88 -7.84
CA ARG A 36 -13.04 3.61 -9.10
C ARG A 36 -14.32 3.16 -9.79
N GLU A 37 -14.59 1.86 -9.79
CA GLU A 37 -15.84 1.31 -10.31
C GLU A 37 -17.06 1.79 -9.51
N ALA A 38 -16.95 1.84 -8.18
CA ALA A 38 -17.97 2.39 -7.30
C ALA A 38 -18.22 3.88 -7.55
N VAL A 39 -17.16 4.68 -7.75
CA VAL A 39 -17.27 6.09 -8.17
C VAL A 39 -17.98 6.20 -9.51
N ALA A 40 -17.60 5.39 -10.51
CA ALA A 40 -18.20 5.40 -11.83
C ALA A 40 -19.67 4.93 -11.80
N ALA A 41 -20.01 3.98 -10.94
CA ALA A 41 -21.38 3.52 -10.71
C ALA A 41 -22.23 4.59 -10.01
N ALA A 42 -21.70 5.25 -8.98
CA ALA A 42 -22.35 6.37 -8.30
C ALA A 42 -22.58 7.55 -9.24
N TYR A 43 -21.61 7.87 -10.10
CA TYR A 43 -21.77 8.85 -11.17
C TYR A 43 -22.87 8.45 -12.17
N ARG A 44 -22.86 7.21 -12.67
CA ARG A 44 -23.91 6.69 -13.57
C ARG A 44 -25.28 6.76 -12.90
N LYS A 45 -25.37 6.39 -11.63
CA LYS A 45 -26.61 6.48 -10.84
C LYS A 45 -27.05 7.93 -10.65
N LEU A 46 -26.15 8.90 -10.46
CA LEU A 46 -26.51 10.33 -10.42
C LEU A 46 -26.97 10.85 -11.79
N THR A 47 -26.34 10.44 -12.89
CA THR A 47 -26.78 10.78 -14.24
C THR A 47 -28.17 10.18 -14.54
N ILE A 48 -28.43 8.95 -14.07
CA ILE A 48 -29.72 8.25 -14.24
C ILE A 48 -30.78 8.74 -13.25
N SER A 49 -30.43 9.06 -12.00
CA SER A 49 -31.33 9.61 -10.98
C SER A 49 -31.55 11.12 -11.13
N GLY A 50 -30.72 11.82 -11.89
CA GLY A 50 -31.07 13.12 -12.48
C GLY A 50 -32.26 13.03 -13.44
N LEU A 51 -32.56 11.82 -13.95
CA LEU A 51 -33.80 11.48 -14.67
C LEU A 51 -34.87 10.84 -13.76
N VAL A 52 -34.53 10.35 -12.56
CA VAL A 52 -35.45 9.70 -11.61
C VAL A 52 -35.05 10.06 -10.17
N SER A 53 -35.74 11.05 -9.61
CA SER A 53 -35.52 11.66 -8.30
C SER A 53 -35.21 10.69 -7.15
N GLY A 54 -34.29 11.13 -6.28
CA GLY A 54 -34.40 10.96 -4.83
C GLY A 54 -33.76 9.73 -4.21
N ASP A 55 -32.87 10.00 -3.25
CA ASP A 55 -32.49 9.13 -2.14
C ASP A 55 -31.75 7.83 -2.44
N SER A 56 -30.44 7.89 -2.20
CA SER A 56 -29.48 6.83 -1.83
C SER A 56 -28.28 6.82 -2.76
N THR A 57 -27.52 7.91 -2.81
CA THR A 57 -26.19 7.89 -3.41
C THR A 57 -25.17 7.97 -2.28
N PRO A 58 -24.28 6.97 -2.12
CA PRO A 58 -23.09 7.12 -1.28
C PRO A 58 -22.40 8.44 -1.63
N ASN A 59 -21.96 9.21 -0.63
CA ASN A 59 -21.43 10.56 -0.83
C ASN A 59 -20.26 10.50 -1.82
N LEU A 60 -20.50 10.92 -3.07
CA LEU A 60 -19.53 10.82 -4.17
C LEU A 60 -18.21 11.52 -3.83
N ALA A 61 -18.26 12.56 -2.99
CA ALA A 61 -17.07 13.24 -2.51
C ALA A 61 -16.19 12.34 -1.61
N GLU A 62 -16.81 11.51 -0.77
CA GLU A 62 -16.10 10.53 0.07
C GLU A 62 -15.47 9.43 -0.79
N LEU A 63 -16.22 8.83 -1.72
CA LEU A 63 -15.69 7.80 -2.61
C LEU A 63 -14.51 8.29 -3.47
N ARG A 64 -14.56 9.54 -3.94
CA ARG A 64 -13.42 10.15 -4.67
C ARG A 64 -12.22 10.38 -3.77
N ARG A 65 -12.46 10.83 -2.52
CA ARG A 65 -11.39 11.07 -1.55
C ARG A 65 -10.71 9.74 -1.20
N GLU A 66 -11.48 8.68 -1.01
CA GLU A 66 -10.97 7.32 -0.79
C GLU A 66 -10.14 6.82 -1.97
N ALA A 67 -10.65 6.91 -3.21
CA ALA A 67 -9.90 6.52 -4.40
C ALA A 67 -8.60 7.33 -4.58
N PHE A 68 -8.58 8.60 -4.20
CA PHE A 68 -7.38 9.43 -4.21
C PHE A 68 -6.35 8.96 -3.17
N THR A 69 -6.79 8.71 -1.94
CA THR A 69 -5.94 8.17 -0.87
C THR A 69 -5.33 6.82 -1.25
N LEU A 70 -6.13 5.90 -1.79
CA LEU A 70 -5.66 4.59 -2.25
C LEU A 70 -4.64 4.72 -3.39
N ARG A 71 -4.88 5.61 -4.35
CA ARG A 71 -3.90 5.89 -5.42
C ARG A 71 -2.57 6.38 -4.88
N ARG A 72 -2.59 7.26 -3.88
CA ARG A 72 -1.38 7.77 -3.23
C ARG A 72 -0.63 6.65 -2.50
N MET A 73 -1.34 5.81 -1.74
CA MET A 73 -0.78 4.66 -1.04
C MET A 73 -0.07 3.69 -2.01
N VAL A 74 -0.70 3.36 -3.15
CA VAL A 74 -0.08 2.52 -4.19
C VAL A 74 1.21 3.15 -4.71
N GLY A 75 1.23 4.45 -4.99
CA GLY A 75 2.43 5.14 -5.46
C GLY A 75 3.57 5.15 -4.42
N GLU A 76 3.25 5.32 -3.13
CA GLU A 76 4.24 5.27 -2.05
C GLU A 76 4.78 3.84 -1.85
N LEU A 77 3.94 2.81 -1.97
CA LEU A 77 4.37 1.40 -1.98
C LEU A 77 5.28 1.07 -3.18
N GLU A 78 4.99 1.60 -4.36
CA GLU A 78 5.85 1.46 -5.54
C GLU A 78 7.23 2.11 -5.33
N GLN A 79 7.29 3.27 -4.68
CA GLN A 79 8.55 3.92 -4.31
C GLN A 79 9.35 3.08 -3.31
N MET A 80 8.68 2.52 -2.31
CA MET A 80 9.29 1.61 -1.34
C MET A 80 9.84 0.34 -2.04
N ARG A 81 9.12 -0.17 -3.04
CA ARG A 81 9.59 -1.29 -3.87
C ARG A 81 10.84 -0.93 -4.69
N ILE A 82 10.88 0.28 -5.24
CA ILE A 82 12.05 0.80 -5.96
C ILE A 82 13.25 0.90 -5.01
N ALA A 83 13.07 1.38 -3.78
CA ALA A 83 14.13 1.44 -2.77
C ALA A 83 14.76 0.07 -2.51
N LEU A 84 13.94 -0.99 -2.41
CA LEU A 84 14.43 -2.37 -2.28
C LEU A 84 15.22 -2.90 -3.48
N SER A 85 15.00 -2.35 -4.68
CA SER A 85 15.69 -2.78 -5.91
C SER A 85 17.02 -2.06 -6.14
N ARG A 86 17.34 -1.05 -5.33
CA ARG A 86 18.58 -0.28 -5.45
C ARG A 86 19.77 -1.02 -4.86
N ARG A 87 20.97 -0.50 -5.16
CA ARG A 87 22.25 -1.10 -4.78
C ARG A 87 22.43 -1.23 -3.26
N ASP A 88 21.87 -0.32 -2.48
CA ASP A 88 21.85 -0.36 -1.01
C ASP A 88 20.40 -0.24 -0.49
N PRO A 89 19.67 -1.36 -0.41
CA PRO A 89 18.26 -1.38 0.02
C PRO A 89 18.03 -0.82 1.42
N VAL A 90 19.00 -1.00 2.33
CA VAL A 90 18.88 -0.57 3.73
C VAL A 90 18.94 0.95 3.81
N ALA A 91 19.93 1.56 3.18
CA ALA A 91 20.06 3.02 3.17
C ALA A 91 18.85 3.68 2.48
N GLU A 92 18.40 3.10 1.37
CA GLU A 92 17.28 3.64 0.58
C GLU A 92 15.93 3.50 1.29
N LEU A 93 15.68 2.38 1.99
CA LEU A 93 14.49 2.23 2.83
C LEU A 93 14.49 3.22 4.01
N ARG A 94 15.64 3.50 4.61
CA ARG A 94 15.76 4.49 5.69
C ARG A 94 15.51 5.91 5.17
N ALA A 95 16.03 6.25 4.00
CA ALA A 95 15.75 7.54 3.35
C ALA A 95 14.25 7.68 3.04
N PHE A 96 13.64 6.65 2.44
CA PHE A 96 12.19 6.62 2.21
C PHE A 96 11.40 6.79 3.50
N ALA A 97 11.76 6.09 4.58
CA ALA A 97 11.08 6.21 5.87
C ALA A 97 11.17 7.63 6.48
N ALA A 98 12.27 8.34 6.24
CA ALA A 98 12.46 9.70 6.72
C ALA A 98 11.70 10.76 5.89
N GLU A 99 11.49 10.49 4.60
CA GLU A 99 10.88 11.43 3.65
C GLU A 99 9.39 11.21 3.43
N THR A 100 8.90 9.98 3.66
CA THR A 100 7.51 9.64 3.37
C THR A 100 6.55 10.32 4.36
N PRO A 101 5.49 11.00 3.87
CA PRO A 101 4.48 11.61 4.74
C PRO A 101 3.50 10.57 5.33
N ASN A 102 3.61 9.30 4.93
CA ASN A 102 2.77 8.21 5.39
C ASN A 102 3.46 7.46 6.53
N GLN A 103 3.02 7.72 7.76
CA GLN A 103 3.65 7.20 8.98
C GLN A 103 3.63 5.67 9.06
N LEU A 104 2.63 5.01 8.48
CA LEU A 104 2.56 3.55 8.48
C LEU A 104 3.63 2.96 7.55
N LEU A 105 3.72 3.48 6.32
CA LEU A 105 4.77 3.09 5.38
C LEU A 105 6.17 3.46 5.87
N ALA A 106 6.31 4.58 6.59
CA ALA A 106 7.57 4.95 7.24
C ALA A 106 8.01 3.88 8.26
N ALA A 107 7.08 3.44 9.12
CA ALA A 107 7.34 2.42 10.10
C ALA A 107 7.69 1.07 9.45
N ASP A 108 6.96 0.67 8.41
CA ASP A 108 7.22 -0.56 7.66
C ASP A 108 8.59 -0.53 6.99
N ALA A 109 8.95 0.57 6.33
CA ALA A 109 10.26 0.72 5.69
C ALA A 109 11.41 0.71 6.70
N ALA A 110 11.24 1.37 7.85
CA ALA A 110 12.24 1.34 8.92
C ALA A 110 12.40 -0.06 9.52
N ALA A 111 11.29 -0.78 9.72
CA ALA A 111 11.30 -2.16 10.21
C ALA A 111 11.98 -3.12 9.22
N MET A 112 11.68 -3.00 7.93
CA MET A 112 12.32 -3.79 6.88
C MET A 112 13.82 -3.49 6.79
N ALA A 113 14.23 -2.22 6.85
CA ALA A 113 15.64 -1.85 6.86
C ALA A 113 16.38 -2.43 8.08
N LEU A 114 15.75 -2.44 9.25
CA LEU A 114 16.31 -3.04 10.46
C LEU A 114 16.42 -4.57 10.34
N ALA A 115 15.42 -5.23 9.74
CA ALA A 115 15.43 -6.67 9.53
C ALA A 115 16.55 -7.09 8.57
N LEU A 116 16.72 -6.37 7.45
CA LEU A 116 17.79 -6.62 6.47
C LEU A 116 19.19 -6.43 7.05
N LEU A 117 19.36 -5.52 8.01
CA LEU A 117 20.63 -5.34 8.72
C LEU A 117 20.98 -6.48 9.68
N ARG A 118 19.98 -7.24 10.15
CA ARG A 118 20.22 -8.37 11.06
C ARG A 118 20.61 -9.64 10.32
N THR A 119 20.34 -9.70 9.01
CA THR A 119 20.64 -10.84 8.13
C THR A 119 21.99 -10.73 7.41
N HIS A 120 22.73 -9.64 7.60
CA HIS A 120 24.06 -9.38 7.03
C HIS A 120 25.08 -9.13 8.15
#